data_AF-H1VKX6-F1
#
_entry.id   AF-H1VKX6-F1
#
_cell.length_a   1.000
_cell.length_b   1.000
_cell.length_c   1.000
_cell.angle_alpha   90.00
_cell.angle_beta   90.00
_cell.angle_gamma   90.00
#
_symmetry.space_group_name_H-M   'P 1'
#
loop_
_entity.id
_entity.type
_entity.pdbx_description
1 polymer ?
#
loop_
_entity_poly.entity_id
_entity_poly.type
_entity_poly.pdbx_seq_one_letter_code
_entity_poly.pdbx_strand_id
1 'polypeptide(L)'
;MFPDWFQTGQYVDVRSNSRGMGFAGGMKRHGFAGQEASHGNSLNHRTIGTTGPSQGSGSRVLPGKKMPGRMGNERVTMQNLTVLKVDNELGVVLVKGAVAGPKNCIVQLQDAKKRKAPALPYRQEKLKELLESNEDAEARLQEARERHLELKKERRELPAFV
;
A
#
# COMPACT_ATOMS: atom_id res chain seq x y z
N MET A 1 1.87 -3.06 -19.96
CA MET A 1 1.54 -1.70 -19.52
C MET A 1 2.84 -0.99 -19.27
N PHE A 2 3.09 0.11 -20.00
CA PHE A 2 4.36 0.82 -19.98
C PHE A 2 4.32 2.03 -19.03
N PRO A 3 5.49 2.56 -18.63
CA PRO A 3 5.58 3.76 -17.79
C PRO A 3 4.84 4.98 -18.36
N ASP A 4 4.80 5.13 -19.68
CA ASP A 4 4.08 6.18 -20.43
C ASP A 4 2.57 6.25 -20.22
N TRP A 5 2.00 5.34 -19.43
CA TRP A 5 0.65 5.50 -18.90
C TRP A 5 0.51 6.80 -18.09
N PHE A 6 1.59 7.24 -17.45
CA PHE A 6 1.66 8.48 -16.68
C PHE A 6 2.32 9.61 -17.47
N GLN A 7 1.88 10.84 -17.24
CA GLN A 7 2.45 12.05 -17.80
C GLN A 7 3.38 12.74 -16.80
N THR A 8 4.43 13.39 -17.28
CA THR A 8 5.24 14.30 -16.46
C THR A 8 4.39 15.43 -15.89
N GLY A 9 4.58 15.75 -14.60
CA GLY A 9 3.78 16.73 -13.87
C GLY A 9 2.45 16.21 -13.31
N GLN A 10 2.02 15.00 -13.67
CA GLN A 10 0.82 14.36 -13.11
C GLN A 10 0.96 14.10 -11.61
N TYR A 11 -0.14 14.24 -10.88
CA TYR A 11 -0.20 13.87 -9.47
C TYR A 11 -0.73 12.45 -9.29
N VAL A 12 -0.01 11.65 -8.50
CA VAL A 12 -0.30 10.25 -8.24
C VAL A 12 -0.34 9.96 -6.75
N ASP A 13 -1.14 8.96 -6.36
CA ASP A 13 -1.13 8.34 -5.05
C ASP A 13 -0.37 7.01 -5.14
N VAL A 14 0.61 6.83 -4.25
CA VAL A 14 1.43 5.61 -4.17
C VAL A 14 1.04 4.82 -2.94
N ARG A 15 0.68 3.55 -3.11
CA ARG A 15 0.32 2.65 -2.02
C ARG A 15 1.32 1.50 -1.92
N SER A 16 1.80 1.26 -0.71
CA SER A 16 2.77 0.21 -0.45
C SER A 16 2.76 -0.19 1.02
N ASN A 17 3.41 -1.31 1.33
CA ASN A 17 3.59 -1.74 2.71
C ASN A 17 4.80 -1.02 3.31
N SER A 18 4.60 -0.39 4.47
CA SER A 18 5.66 0.28 5.23
C SER A 18 6.72 -0.70 5.72
N ARG A 19 7.95 -0.21 5.95
CA ARG A 19 9.03 -1.02 6.51
C ARG A 19 8.64 -1.52 7.92
N GLY A 20 8.74 -2.83 8.15
CA GLY A 20 8.52 -3.43 9.45
C GLY A 20 9.53 -2.97 10.50
N MET A 21 9.07 -2.78 11.74
CA MET A 21 9.90 -2.33 12.87
C MET A 21 9.84 -3.28 14.08
N GLY A 22 9.24 -4.46 13.94
CA GLY A 22 9.08 -5.43 15.02
C GLY A 22 8.11 -4.96 16.10
N PHE A 23 8.32 -5.42 17.33
CA PHE A 23 7.61 -4.91 18.51
C PHE A 23 8.23 -3.58 18.94
N ALA A 24 7.43 -2.52 18.94
CA ALA A 24 7.84 -1.16 19.28
C ALA A 24 7.23 -0.73 20.62
N GLY A 25 8.06 -0.09 21.46
CA GLY A 25 7.62 0.56 22.69
C GLY A 25 6.74 1.79 22.45
N GLY A 26 6.13 2.33 23.52
CA GLY A 26 5.22 3.47 23.44
C GLY A 26 5.85 4.74 22.85
N MET A 27 7.14 4.99 23.13
CA MET A 27 7.86 6.14 22.59
C MET A 27 8.01 6.06 21.06
N LYS A 28 8.46 4.92 20.52
CA LYS A 28 8.67 4.74 19.08
C LYS A 28 7.35 4.64 18.31
N ARG A 29 6.37 3.93 18.86
CA ARG A 29 5.09 3.65 18.18
C ARG A 29 4.14 4.84 18.20
N HIS A 30 4.07 5.55 19.32
CA HIS A 30 3.06 6.60 19.57
C HIS A 30 3.64 7.98 19.89
N GLY A 31 4.96 8.13 19.96
CA GLY A 31 5.61 9.41 20.28
C GLY A 31 5.48 9.80 21.75
N PHE A 32 5.35 8.86 22.68
CA PHE A 32 5.32 9.18 24.11
C PHE A 32 6.64 9.80 24.58
N ALA A 33 6.58 10.76 25.51
CA ALA A 33 7.73 11.51 26.00
C ALA A 33 8.65 10.70 26.94
N GLY A 34 8.12 9.68 27.64
CA GLY A 34 8.82 8.98 28.71
C GLY A 34 8.68 9.67 30.06
N GLN A 35 9.53 9.33 31.02
CA GLN A 35 9.60 9.94 32.36
C GLN A 35 11.02 10.50 32.61
N GLU A 36 11.23 11.12 33.78
CA GLU A 36 12.53 11.70 34.16
C GLU A 36 13.64 10.65 34.22
N ALA A 37 14.87 11.08 33.99
CA ALA A 37 16.04 10.20 33.96
C ALA A 37 16.69 10.03 35.34
N SER A 38 16.95 11.12 36.08
CA SER A 38 17.83 11.10 37.27
C SER A 38 17.19 11.59 38.57
N HIS A 39 16.05 12.29 38.52
CA HIS A 39 15.41 12.88 39.70
C HIS A 39 14.49 11.88 40.44
N GLY A 40 15.08 10.80 40.97
CA GLY A 40 14.36 9.83 41.79
C GLY A 40 13.41 8.90 41.02
N ASN A 41 13.46 8.91 39.69
CA ASN A 41 12.70 7.96 38.89
C ASN A 41 13.23 6.54 39.13
N SER A 42 12.34 5.62 39.50
CA SER A 42 12.67 4.22 39.73
C SER A 42 12.11 3.36 38.59
N LEU A 43 13.01 2.84 37.75
CA LEU A 43 12.76 1.84 36.70
C LEU A 43 11.74 2.23 35.61
N ASN A 44 11.29 3.48 35.55
CA ASN A 44 10.16 3.89 34.70
C ASN A 44 10.50 4.91 33.59
N HIS A 45 11.77 5.14 33.30
CA HIS A 45 12.24 6.15 32.33
C HIS A 45 11.55 6.10 30.95
N ARG A 46 11.19 4.90 30.46
CA ARG A 46 10.60 4.69 29.12
C ARG A 46 9.25 3.97 29.15
N THR A 47 8.60 3.90 30.31
CA THR A 47 7.29 3.26 30.44
C THR A 47 6.18 4.19 29.92
N ILE A 48 4.98 3.64 29.74
CA ILE A 48 3.84 4.38 29.16
C ILE A 48 3.06 5.23 30.18
N GLY A 49 3.46 5.18 31.47
CA GLY A 49 2.70 5.78 32.56
C GLY A 49 1.34 5.11 32.76
N THR A 50 0.32 5.88 33.12
CA THR A 50 -1.02 5.37 33.42
C THR A 50 -1.78 4.87 32.18
N THR A 51 -2.41 3.70 32.31
CA THR A 51 -3.24 3.10 31.27
C THR A 51 -4.69 3.61 31.29
N GLY A 52 -5.16 4.17 32.40
CA GLY A 52 -6.51 4.74 32.51
C GLY A 52 -6.84 5.31 33.89
N PRO A 53 -7.96 6.03 34.02
CA PRO A 53 -8.49 6.48 35.31
C PRO A 53 -9.10 5.32 36.12
N SER A 54 -9.44 5.61 37.39
CA SER A 54 -10.06 4.66 38.31
C SER A 54 -11.57 4.47 38.03
N GLN A 55 -12.36 4.14 39.06
CA GLN A 55 -13.75 3.68 38.97
C GLN A 55 -14.69 4.56 38.12
N GLY A 56 -14.52 5.89 38.17
CA GLY A 56 -15.35 6.84 37.40
C GLY A 56 -15.28 6.66 35.87
N SER A 57 -14.29 5.93 35.36
CA SER A 57 -14.16 5.62 33.92
C SER A 57 -14.59 4.19 33.54
N GLY A 58 -15.27 3.48 34.44
CA GLY A 58 -15.78 2.13 34.22
C GLY A 58 -14.81 1.02 34.59
N SER A 59 -13.81 1.30 35.46
CA SER A 59 -12.88 0.32 36.05
C SER A 59 -12.18 -0.62 35.05
N ARG A 60 -11.90 -0.14 33.83
CA ARG A 60 -11.29 -0.92 32.76
C ARG A 60 -10.41 -0.05 31.87
N VAL A 61 -9.50 -0.68 31.12
CA VAL A 61 -8.79 0.01 30.04
C VAL A 61 -9.72 0.16 28.84
N LEU A 62 -9.87 1.40 28.36
CA LEU A 62 -10.75 1.69 27.23
C LEU A 62 -10.20 1.10 25.92
N PRO A 63 -11.06 0.58 25.02
CA PRO A 63 -10.65 0.14 23.69
C PRO A 63 -9.94 1.25 22.91
N GLY A 64 -8.92 0.88 22.12
CA GLY A 64 -8.12 1.84 21.36
C GLY A 64 -7.06 2.60 22.18
N LYS A 65 -6.86 2.25 23.46
CA LYS A 65 -5.77 2.81 24.27
C LYS A 65 -4.41 2.55 23.58
N LYS A 66 -3.64 3.61 23.40
CA LYS A 66 -2.29 3.56 22.81
C LYS A 66 -1.35 2.78 23.73
N MET A 67 -0.91 1.60 23.26
CA MET A 67 -0.01 0.68 23.97
C MET A 67 1.16 0.25 23.07
N PRO A 68 2.27 -0.26 23.64
CA PRO A 68 3.34 -0.88 22.85
C PRO A 68 2.80 -2.06 22.02
N GLY A 69 3.46 -2.38 20.92
CA GLY A 69 2.98 -3.42 20.00
C GLY A 69 3.75 -3.46 18.69
N ARG A 70 3.35 -4.37 17.79
CA ARG A 70 3.93 -4.46 16.44
C ARG A 70 3.75 -3.14 15.70
N MET A 71 4.80 -2.72 14.98
CA MET A 71 4.83 -1.47 14.21
C MET A 71 5.38 -1.71 12.79
N GLY A 72 4.77 -1.05 11.82
CA GLY A 72 5.13 -1.16 10.39
C GLY A 72 4.62 -2.44 9.75
N ASN A 73 4.99 -2.67 8.49
CA ASN A 73 4.41 -3.72 7.64
C ASN A 73 2.89 -3.58 7.45
N GLU A 74 2.42 -2.34 7.49
CA GLU A 74 1.03 -1.97 7.24
C GLU A 74 0.95 -1.17 5.93
N ARG A 75 -0.22 -1.23 5.28
CA ARG A 75 -0.48 -0.53 4.02
C ARG A 75 -0.57 0.97 4.25
N VAL A 76 0.32 1.73 3.63
CA VAL A 76 0.39 3.20 3.70
C VAL A 76 0.14 3.78 2.31
N THR A 77 -0.55 4.91 2.25
CA THR A 77 -0.76 5.67 1.02
C THR A 77 -0.06 7.02 1.14
N MET A 78 0.90 7.28 0.25
CA MET A 78 1.49 8.59 0.05
C MET A 78 0.71 9.30 -1.05
N GLN A 79 0.11 10.45 -0.73
CA GLN A 79 -0.81 11.14 -1.64
C GLN A 79 -0.17 12.34 -2.32
N ASN A 80 -0.69 12.68 -3.50
CA ASN A 80 -0.31 13.90 -4.25
C ASN A 80 1.19 13.99 -4.59
N LEU A 81 1.84 12.86 -4.88
CA LEU A 81 3.21 12.88 -5.35
C LEU A 81 3.25 13.25 -6.83
N THR A 82 4.22 14.07 -7.24
CA THR A 82 4.33 14.52 -8.64
C THR A 82 5.24 13.58 -9.43
N VAL A 83 4.82 13.17 -10.63
CA VAL A 83 5.66 12.44 -11.58
C VAL A 83 6.67 13.41 -12.20
N LEU A 84 7.97 13.14 -12.03
CA LEU A 84 9.05 13.99 -12.52
C LEU A 84 9.52 13.58 -13.92
N LYS A 85 9.70 12.27 -14.12
CA LYS A 85 10.17 11.70 -15.38
C LYS A 85 9.53 10.33 -15.58
N VAL A 86 9.26 10.00 -16.83
CA VAL A 86 8.79 8.70 -17.27
C VAL A 86 9.75 8.20 -18.34
N ASP A 87 10.19 6.95 -18.24
CA ASP A 87 11.20 6.38 -19.12
C ASP A 87 10.81 4.94 -19.50
N ASN A 88 10.41 4.75 -20.76
CA ASN A 88 9.93 3.46 -21.26
C ASN A 88 11.06 2.46 -21.51
N GLU A 89 12.25 2.93 -21.88
CA GLU A 89 13.40 2.05 -22.14
C GLU A 89 13.89 1.39 -20.85
N LEU A 90 13.96 2.18 -19.77
CA LEU A 90 14.33 1.69 -18.45
C LEU A 90 13.16 1.08 -17.67
N GLY A 91 11.92 1.29 -18.10
CA GLY A 91 10.73 0.79 -17.40
C GLY A 91 10.45 1.50 -16.06
N VAL A 92 10.84 2.77 -15.91
CA VAL A 92 10.79 3.48 -14.61
C VAL A 92 9.90 4.73 -14.65
N VAL A 93 9.24 4.98 -13.51
CA VAL A 93 8.50 6.21 -13.23
C VAL A 93 9.16 6.91 -12.04
N LEU A 94 9.74 8.07 -12.27
CA LEU A 94 10.38 8.88 -11.23
C LEU A 94 9.33 9.76 -10.54
N VAL A 95 9.21 9.62 -9.23
CA VAL A 95 8.20 10.33 -8.42
C VAL A 95 8.89 11.24 -7.41
N LYS A 96 8.36 12.45 -7.22
CA LYS A 96 8.84 13.41 -6.22
C LYS A 96 8.39 13.00 -4.81
N GLY A 97 9.34 12.66 -3.94
CA GLY A 97 9.11 12.42 -2.52
C GLY A 97 9.49 11.01 -2.07
N ALA A 98 9.04 10.64 -0.87
CA ALA A 98 9.30 9.32 -0.29
C ALA A 98 8.17 8.34 -0.63
N VAL A 99 8.57 7.09 -0.93
CA VAL A 99 7.65 5.95 -1.07
C VAL A 99 7.83 5.04 0.13
N ALA A 100 6.73 4.54 0.69
CA ALA A 100 6.81 3.67 1.86
C ALA A 100 7.33 2.26 1.48
N GLY A 101 8.11 1.67 2.38
CA GLY A 101 8.60 0.30 2.23
C GLY A 101 10.10 0.21 1.95
N PRO A 102 10.67 -1.02 2.00
CA PRO A 102 12.05 -1.27 1.61
C PRO A 102 12.22 -1.18 0.09
N LYS A 103 13.48 -1.12 -0.39
CA LYS A 103 13.78 -1.27 -1.81
C LYS A 103 13.22 -2.61 -2.33
N ASN A 104 12.82 -2.64 -3.60
CA ASN A 104 12.25 -3.81 -4.29
C ASN A 104 10.88 -4.28 -3.76
N CYS A 105 10.18 -3.48 -2.93
CA CYS A 105 8.80 -3.79 -2.60
C CYS A 105 7.87 -3.50 -3.77
N ILE A 106 6.76 -4.22 -3.85
CA ILE A 106 5.71 -3.94 -4.82
C ILE A 106 4.94 -2.71 -4.36
N VAL A 107 4.77 -1.77 -5.28
CA VAL A 107 4.02 -0.53 -5.06
C VAL A 107 2.87 -0.43 -6.06
N GLN A 108 1.75 0.11 -5.63
CA GLN A 108 0.61 0.40 -6.48
C GLN A 108 0.56 1.91 -6.74
N LEU A 109 0.57 2.28 -8.02
CA LEU A 109 0.54 3.67 -8.45
C LEU A 109 -0.80 3.96 -9.13
N GLN A 110 -1.44 5.07 -8.77
CA GLN A 110 -2.74 5.49 -9.32
C GLN A 110 -2.80 7.02 -9.37
N ASP A 111 -3.66 7.57 -10.21
CA ASP A 111 -4.02 8.99 -10.17
C ASP A 111 -4.43 9.45 -8.78
N ALA A 112 -4.00 10.66 -8.40
CA ALA A 112 -4.27 11.21 -7.09
C ALA A 112 -5.77 11.51 -6.92
N LYS A 113 -6.40 10.95 -5.89
CA LYS A 113 -7.84 11.13 -5.64
C LYS A 113 -8.21 12.58 -5.31
N LYS A 114 -7.28 13.33 -4.69
CA LYS A 114 -7.50 14.71 -4.22
C LYS A 114 -7.11 15.78 -5.25
N ARG A 115 -6.68 15.38 -6.45
CA ARG A 115 -6.31 16.28 -7.55
C ARG A 115 -7.18 16.01 -8.76
N LYS A 116 -7.21 16.97 -9.68
CA LYS A 116 -7.92 16.80 -10.94
C LYS A 116 -7.27 15.66 -11.72
N ALA A 117 -8.10 14.77 -12.25
CA ALA A 117 -7.66 13.74 -13.17
C ALA A 117 -6.93 14.37 -14.38
N PRO A 118 -6.03 13.64 -15.04
CA PRO A 118 -5.42 14.09 -16.30
C PRO A 118 -6.50 14.45 -17.33
N ALA A 119 -6.14 15.29 -18.30
CA ALA A 119 -7.07 15.76 -19.32
C ALA A 119 -7.73 14.59 -20.07
N LEU A 120 -8.98 14.76 -20.50
CA LEU A 120 -9.71 13.71 -21.25
C LEU A 120 -8.97 13.26 -22.52
N PRO A 121 -8.39 14.16 -23.34
CA PRO A 121 -7.68 13.76 -24.56
C PRO A 121 -6.54 12.79 -24.27
N TYR A 122 -5.71 13.08 -23.28
CA TYR A 122 -4.61 12.19 -22.87
C TYR A 122 -5.09 10.79 -22.51
N ARG A 123 -6.20 10.69 -21.76
CA ARG A 123 -6.77 9.39 -21.37
C ARG A 123 -7.29 8.60 -22.57
N GLN A 124 -7.91 9.27 -23.53
CA GLN A 124 -8.43 8.65 -24.74
C GLN A 124 -7.31 8.18 -25.66
N GLU A 125 -6.27 8.99 -25.83
CA GLU A 125 -5.07 8.62 -26.60
C GLU A 125 -4.40 7.38 -26.01
N LYS A 126 -4.18 7.36 -24.69
CA LYS A 126 -3.57 6.20 -24.02
C LYS A 126 -4.43 4.94 -24.05
N LEU A 127 -5.76 5.10 -23.97
CA LEU A 127 -6.67 3.98 -24.14
C LEU A 127 -6.63 3.43 -25.58
N LYS A 128 -6.60 4.31 -26.58
CA LYS A 128 -6.50 3.92 -27.99
C LYS A 128 -5.19 3.18 -28.27
N GLU A 129 -4.07 3.72 -27.83
CA GLU A 129 -2.74 3.09 -27.96
C GLU A 129 -2.69 1.70 -27.28
N LEU A 130 -3.37 1.55 -26.14
CA LEU A 130 -3.47 0.26 -25.45
C LEU A 130 -4.32 -0.76 -26.24
N LEU A 131 -5.39 -0.32 -26.89
CA LEU A 131 -6.22 -1.20 -27.73
C LEU A 131 -5.49 -1.60 -29.02
N GLU A 132 -4.80 -0.65 -29.67
CA GLU A 132 -4.01 -0.91 -30.88
C GLU A 132 -2.80 -1.82 -30.61
N SER A 133 -2.15 -1.69 -29.46
CA SER A 133 -1.07 -2.61 -29.08
C SER A 133 -1.55 -4.01 -28.68
N ASN A 134 -2.86 -4.19 -28.48
CA ASN A 134 -3.45 -5.45 -27.99
C ASN A 134 -4.72 -5.84 -28.77
N GLU A 135 -4.70 -5.73 -30.09
CA GLU A 135 -5.86 -6.03 -30.97
C GLU A 135 -6.42 -7.46 -30.75
N ASP A 136 -5.56 -8.42 -30.44
CA ASP A 136 -5.87 -9.83 -30.23
C ASP A 136 -6.24 -10.18 -28.78
N ALA A 137 -6.34 -9.20 -27.87
CA ALA A 137 -6.55 -9.47 -26.44
C ALA A 137 -7.87 -10.19 -26.14
N GLU A 138 -8.96 -9.83 -26.82
CA GLU A 138 -10.26 -10.47 -26.60
C GLU A 138 -10.29 -11.91 -27.10
N ALA A 139 -9.71 -12.18 -28.27
CA ALA A 139 -9.62 -13.52 -28.83
C ALA A 139 -8.79 -14.45 -27.93
N ARG A 140 -7.61 -14.00 -27.47
CA ARG A 140 -6.78 -14.74 -26.51
C ARG A 140 -7.50 -15.01 -25.19
N LEU A 141 -8.30 -14.05 -24.73
CA LEU A 141 -9.10 -14.21 -23.51
C LEU A 141 -10.22 -15.25 -23.69
N GLN A 142 -10.88 -15.27 -24.84
CA GLN A 142 -11.91 -16.26 -25.16
C GLN A 142 -11.32 -17.67 -25.25
N GLU A 143 -10.23 -17.86 -25.98
CA GLU A 143 -9.52 -19.13 -26.08
C GLU A 143 -9.11 -19.66 -24.68
N ALA A 144 -8.55 -18.79 -23.83
CA ALA A 144 -8.19 -19.16 -22.46
C ALA A 144 -9.40 -19.58 -21.60
N ARG A 145 -10.56 -18.96 -21.81
CA ARG A 145 -11.81 -19.33 -21.12
C ARG A 145 -12.34 -20.68 -21.57
N GLU A 146 -12.35 -20.94 -22.87
CA GLU A 146 -12.79 -22.21 -23.45
C GLU A 146 -11.91 -23.36 -22.96
N ARG A 147 -10.58 -23.19 -23.05
CA ARG A 147 -9.61 -24.15 -22.51
C ARG A 147 -9.79 -24.41 -21.01
N HIS A 148 -10.10 -23.38 -20.22
CA HIS A 148 -10.39 -23.57 -18.79
C HIS A 148 -11.64 -24.43 -18.56
N LEU A 149 -12.69 -24.25 -19.38
CA LEU A 149 -13.92 -25.03 -19.28
C LEU A 149 -13.70 -26.49 -19.66
N GLU A 150 -12.90 -26.77 -20.69
CA GLU A 150 -12.50 -28.13 -21.08
C GLU A 150 -11.76 -28.84 -19.94
N LEU A 151 -10.68 -28.25 -19.43
CA LEU A 151 -9.92 -28.78 -18.30
C LEU A 151 -10.77 -28.97 -17.04
N LYS A 152 -11.80 -28.12 -16.84
CA LYS A 152 -12.75 -28.27 -15.73
C LYS A 152 -13.69 -29.45 -15.93
N LYS A 153 -14.12 -29.74 -17.17
CA LYS A 153 -14.93 -30.93 -17.50
C LYS A 153 -14.12 -32.21 -17.32
N GLU A 154 -12.90 -32.26 -17.85
CA GLU A 154 -11.98 -33.39 -17.70
C GLU A 154 -11.72 -33.73 -16.22
N ARG A 155 -11.44 -32.72 -15.38
CA ARG A 155 -11.29 -32.91 -13.92
C ARG A 155 -12.52 -33.46 -13.22
N ARG A 156 -13.72 -33.21 -13.76
CA ARG A 156 -14.98 -33.71 -13.20
C ARG A 156 -15.26 -35.15 -13.65
N GLU A 157 -14.79 -35.53 -14.82
CA GLU A 157 -14.99 -36.86 -15.41
C GLU A 157 -13.96 -37.88 -14.92
N LEU A 158 -12.80 -37.43 -14.42
CA LEU A 158 -11.86 -38.30 -13.71
C LEU A 158 -12.55 -38.93 -12.49
N PRO A 159 -12.53 -40.27 -12.34
CA PRO A 159 -13.06 -40.91 -11.15
C PRO A 159 -12.25 -40.45 -9.93
N ALA A 160 -12.95 -40.15 -8.83
CA ALA A 160 -12.30 -39.88 -7.56
C ALA A 160 -11.42 -41.09 -7.21
N PHE A 161 -10.11 -40.87 -7.09
CA PHE A 161 -9.19 -41.89 -6.58
C PHE A 161 -9.63 -42.22 -5.14
N VAL A 162 -10.21 -43.41 -4.97
CA VAL A 162 -10.34 -44.13 -3.69
C VAL A 162 -9.09 -44.97 -3.51
#